data_AF-L1KKP4-F1
#
_entry.id   AF-L1KKP4-F1
#
_cell.length_a   1.000
_cell.length_b   1.000
_cell.length_c   1.000
_cell.angle_alpha   90.00
_cell.angle_beta   90.00
_cell.angle_gamma   90.00
#
_symmetry.space_group_name_H-M   'P 1'
#
loop_
_entity.id
_entity.type
_entity.pdbx_description
1 polymer ?
#
loop_
_entity_poly.entity_id
_entity_poly.type
_entity_poly.pdbx_seq_one_letter_code
_entity_poly.pdbx_strand_id
1 'polypeptide(L)'
;MRTHAPRTRSVSKAVLTTAVGSALILGALAEPSWSAPAVAAKYPGQGKCPPGDYQLCINGGPGGFTIKGRTFSRHDNAILLRNVSNVTITGNTFKNLSGANGYAGVHVKNSSGIVIKKNTFSNLRNKGHMHGVYLVKTTGSTITGNKFSSITGDPVRLRDGSRNNTVSGNTSTKSGTYAIVSEWRDPKKGETCGGGNVVKNNKYGPGYYGKSLPLILWGGKGSGKSGPNKLTWKNCKKATVVNKGGNKRF
;
A
#
# COMPACT_ATOMS: atom_id res chain seq x y z
N MET A 1 11.88 -4.81 77.60
CA MET A 1 13.20 -4.35 77.11
C MET A 1 13.20 -4.51 75.59
N ARG A 2 13.31 -3.53 74.69
CA ARG A 2 13.53 -2.08 74.71
C ARG A 2 12.49 -1.41 73.80
N THR A 3 11.98 -0.29 74.27
CA THR A 3 11.19 0.74 73.57
C THR A 3 12.09 1.57 72.64
N HIS A 4 11.55 2.11 71.54
CA HIS A 4 11.45 3.56 71.31
C HIS A 4 10.75 3.93 69.99
N ALA A 5 9.94 4.97 70.10
CA ALA A 5 9.01 5.57 69.15
C ALA A 5 9.70 6.57 68.18
N PRO A 6 8.97 7.16 67.21
CA PRO A 6 9.54 7.94 66.10
C PRO A 6 9.74 9.42 66.46
N ARG A 7 10.59 10.12 65.69
CA ARG A 7 10.79 11.57 65.78
C ARG A 7 10.56 12.25 64.44
N THR A 8 9.57 13.14 64.41
CA THR A 8 9.34 14.19 63.42
C THR A 8 10.12 15.47 63.78
N ARG A 9 10.67 16.18 62.78
CA ARG A 9 10.99 17.63 62.78
C ARG A 9 11.04 18.08 61.31
N SER A 10 10.10 18.91 60.86
CA SER A 10 10.04 20.38 60.92
C SER A 10 10.95 21.10 59.93
N VAL A 11 10.28 21.96 59.15
CA VAL A 11 10.70 22.81 58.03
C VAL A 11 11.64 23.94 58.46
N SER A 12 12.45 24.48 57.55
CA SER A 12 12.77 25.91 57.49
C SER A 12 13.14 26.36 56.08
N LYS A 13 12.47 27.42 55.62
CA LYS A 13 12.75 28.21 54.42
C LYS A 13 14.01 29.05 54.61
N ALA A 14 14.77 29.29 53.55
CA ALA A 14 15.51 30.54 53.39
C ALA A 14 15.55 30.90 51.90
N VAL A 15 14.88 32.01 51.60
CA VAL A 15 14.99 32.78 50.35
C VAL A 15 16.26 33.61 50.47
N LEU A 16 17.13 33.58 49.46
CA LEU A 16 18.08 34.65 49.22
C LEU A 16 18.01 35.06 47.76
N THR A 17 17.32 36.17 47.55
CA THR A 17 17.41 37.04 46.37
C THR A 17 18.57 38.01 46.59
N THR A 18 19.54 38.01 45.70
CA THR A 18 20.39 39.17 45.42
C THR A 18 20.52 39.30 43.92
N ALA A 19 19.97 40.40 43.40
CA ALA A 19 20.08 40.85 42.03
C ALA A 19 20.98 42.09 42.02
N VAL A 20 22.09 42.03 41.28
CA VAL A 20 22.83 43.15 40.65
C VAL A 20 23.67 42.43 39.58
N GLY A 21 23.76 42.77 38.30
CA GLY A 21 23.37 43.94 37.53
C GLY A 21 24.39 44.01 36.37
N SER A 22 23.89 43.99 35.14
CA SER A 22 24.52 44.52 33.92
C SER A 22 25.76 43.83 33.33
N ALA A 23 25.53 43.12 32.22
CA ALA A 23 26.31 43.33 31.00
C ALA A 23 25.41 43.11 29.78
N LEU A 24 25.14 44.19 29.04
CA LEU A 24 24.61 44.15 27.69
C LEU A 24 25.57 43.34 26.81
N ILE A 25 25.07 42.27 26.20
CA ILE A 25 25.56 41.82 24.89
C ILE A 25 24.35 41.80 23.96
N LEU A 26 24.30 42.81 23.10
CA LEU A 26 23.55 42.82 21.86
C LEU A 26 24.13 41.73 20.94
N GLY A 27 23.63 40.52 21.10
CA GLY A 27 23.82 39.43 20.15
C GLY A 27 22.49 39.20 19.42
N ALA A 28 22.29 39.87 18.30
CA ALA A 28 21.25 39.51 17.34
C ALA A 28 21.57 38.11 16.78
N LEU A 29 21.12 37.07 17.47
CA LEU A 29 21.00 35.76 16.87
C LEU A 29 19.75 35.80 16.02
N ALA A 30 19.95 36.05 14.72
CA ALA A 30 18.97 35.74 13.71
C ALA A 30 18.49 34.31 13.94
N GLU A 31 17.21 34.16 14.31
CA GLU A 31 16.56 32.86 14.35
C GLU A 31 16.73 32.22 12.96
N PRO A 32 17.22 30.98 12.84
CA PRO A 32 17.17 30.29 11.57
C PRO A 32 15.70 30.01 11.24
N SER A 33 15.10 30.92 10.47
CA SER A 33 13.74 30.87 9.94
C SER A 33 13.64 29.81 8.84
N TRP A 34 13.88 28.54 9.15
CA TRP A 34 13.75 27.44 8.18
C TRP A 34 13.30 26.16 8.86
N SER A 35 12.03 26.10 9.25
CA SER A 35 11.32 24.84 9.45
C SER A 35 9.84 25.10 9.27
N ALA A 36 9.34 24.85 8.06
CA ALA A 36 7.90 24.67 7.86
C ALA A 36 7.38 23.65 8.91
N PRO A 37 6.18 23.85 9.49
CA PRO A 37 5.65 22.92 10.47
C PRO A 37 5.61 21.52 9.87
N ALA A 38 6.25 20.55 10.55
CA ALA A 38 6.16 19.15 10.18
C ALA A 38 4.67 18.78 10.11
N VAL A 39 4.17 18.50 8.90
CA VAL A 39 2.77 18.11 8.72
C VAL A 39 2.53 16.85 9.55
N ALA A 40 1.71 16.96 10.59
CA ALA A 40 1.44 15.85 11.49
C ALA A 40 0.98 14.61 10.70
N ALA A 41 1.58 13.46 11.02
CA ALA A 41 1.21 12.19 10.41
C ALA A 41 -0.28 11.92 10.65
N LYS A 42 -1.07 11.80 9.57
CA LYS A 42 -2.52 11.57 9.66
C LYS A 42 -2.87 10.12 9.98
N TYR A 43 -1.97 9.19 9.66
CA TYR A 43 -2.17 7.75 9.89
C TYR A 43 -1.01 7.16 10.68
N PRO A 44 -1.27 6.14 11.51
CA PRO A 44 -0.19 5.38 12.16
C PRO A 44 0.80 4.85 11.14
N GLY A 45 2.10 5.03 11.41
CA GLY A 45 3.18 4.59 10.51
C GLY A 45 3.30 5.40 9.21
N GLN A 46 2.53 6.50 9.05
CA GLN A 46 2.71 7.39 7.90
C GLN A 46 4.07 8.06 7.98
N GLY A 47 4.79 8.07 6.86
CA GLY A 47 6.10 8.71 6.77
C GLY A 47 6.48 9.08 5.34
N LYS A 48 7.74 9.48 5.18
CA LYS A 48 8.30 9.84 3.88
C LYS A 48 8.23 8.64 2.93
N CYS A 49 7.78 8.91 1.71
CA CYS A 49 7.74 7.90 0.67
C CYS A 49 9.14 7.56 0.15
N PRO A 50 9.42 6.28 -0.17
CA PRO A 50 10.64 5.92 -0.87
C PRO A 50 10.61 6.48 -2.30
N PRO A 51 11.75 6.45 -3.02
CA PRO A 51 11.78 6.76 -4.44
C PRO A 51 10.72 5.98 -5.24
N GLY A 52 10.14 6.64 -6.25
CA GLY A 52 9.04 6.10 -7.06
C GLY A 52 7.72 6.88 -6.99
N ASP A 53 7.75 8.11 -6.46
CA ASP A 53 6.63 9.07 -6.46
C ASP A 53 5.28 8.48 -6.00
N TYR A 54 5.16 8.27 -4.70
CA TYR A 54 3.93 7.88 -4.02
C TYR A 54 3.33 9.06 -3.26
N GLN A 55 2.01 9.16 -3.22
CA GLN A 55 1.30 10.20 -2.49
C GLN A 55 1.15 9.94 -0.99
N LEU A 56 1.03 8.67 -0.59
CA LEU A 56 0.85 8.27 0.79
C LEU A 56 1.62 6.99 1.05
N CYS A 57 2.53 7.03 2.03
CA CYS A 57 3.29 5.87 2.44
C CYS A 57 3.10 5.60 3.92
N ILE A 58 2.78 4.34 4.21
CA ILE A 58 2.66 3.82 5.56
C ILE A 58 3.61 2.62 5.67
N ASN A 59 4.51 2.67 6.64
CA ASN A 59 5.50 1.63 6.88
C ASN A 59 5.56 1.28 8.36
N GLY A 60 5.04 0.12 8.74
CA GLY A 60 4.90 -0.27 10.14
C GLY A 60 3.78 0.48 10.86
N GLY A 61 3.77 0.39 12.19
CA GLY A 61 2.76 0.99 13.05
C GLY A 61 1.51 0.10 13.26
N PRO A 62 0.64 0.47 14.21
CA PRO A 62 -0.57 -0.29 14.51
C PRO A 62 -1.56 -0.24 13.34
N GLY A 63 -2.24 -1.37 13.12
CA GLY A 63 -3.36 -1.49 12.19
C GLY A 63 -4.66 -0.89 12.70
N GLY A 64 -5.79 -1.28 12.09
CA GLY A 64 -7.13 -0.95 12.57
C GLY A 64 -7.66 0.41 12.13
N PHE A 65 -6.96 1.10 11.21
CA PHE A 65 -7.39 2.40 10.71
C PHE A 65 -7.90 2.34 9.27
N THR A 66 -8.57 3.42 8.85
CA THR A 66 -9.23 3.53 7.55
C THR A 66 -8.74 4.74 6.77
N ILE A 67 -8.33 4.52 5.52
CA ILE A 67 -8.10 5.54 4.50
C ILE A 67 -9.36 5.64 3.64
N LYS A 68 -10.12 6.74 3.76
CA LYS A 68 -11.44 6.86 3.14
C LYS A 68 -11.69 8.22 2.48
N GLY A 69 -12.44 8.19 1.37
CA GLY A 69 -13.04 9.39 0.77
C GLY A 69 -12.06 10.34 0.10
N ARG A 70 -10.85 9.89 -0.22
CA ARG A 70 -9.79 10.73 -0.79
C ARG A 70 -9.69 10.57 -2.29
N THR A 71 -9.16 11.60 -2.95
CA THR A 71 -8.71 11.53 -4.34
C THR A 71 -7.19 11.49 -4.40
N PHE A 72 -6.66 10.53 -5.13
CA PHE A 72 -5.24 10.38 -5.46
C PHE A 72 -5.08 10.53 -6.99
N SER A 73 -4.19 11.41 -7.43
CA SER A 73 -4.01 11.75 -8.84
C SER A 73 -2.73 12.50 -9.12
N ARG A 74 -2.21 12.45 -10.36
CA ARG A 74 -1.03 13.20 -10.84
C ARG A 74 0.29 12.78 -10.17
N HIS A 75 0.42 11.49 -9.89
CA HIS A 75 1.64 10.86 -9.40
C HIS A 75 1.88 9.53 -10.13
N ASP A 76 3.10 8.98 -10.05
CA ASP A 76 3.40 7.64 -10.54
C ASP A 76 2.60 6.58 -9.75
N ASN A 77 2.46 6.78 -8.44
CA ASN A 77 1.76 5.88 -7.53
C ASN A 77 0.92 6.66 -6.53
N ALA A 78 -0.08 6.00 -5.93
CA ALA A 78 -0.90 6.65 -4.90
C ALA A 78 -0.56 6.17 -3.48
N ILE A 79 -0.91 4.94 -3.12
CA ILE A 79 -0.69 4.43 -1.75
C ILE A 79 0.36 3.32 -1.75
N LEU A 80 1.32 3.43 -0.83
CA LEU A 80 2.21 2.36 -0.45
C LEU A 80 1.94 1.92 0.99
N LEU A 81 1.55 0.67 1.18
CA LEU A 81 1.49 0.01 2.48
C LEU A 81 2.63 -1.00 2.61
N ARG A 82 3.42 -0.91 3.68
CA ARG A 82 4.51 -1.83 3.98
C ARG A 82 4.47 -2.25 5.45
N ASN A 83 4.68 -3.54 5.71
CA ASN A 83 4.82 -4.05 7.08
C ASN A 83 3.64 -3.65 8.00
N VAL A 84 2.43 -3.62 7.47
CA VAL A 84 1.21 -3.25 8.21
C VAL A 84 0.19 -4.37 8.16
N SER A 85 -0.74 -4.33 9.11
CA SER A 85 -1.89 -5.23 9.11
C SER A 85 -3.20 -4.48 9.32
N ASN A 86 -4.32 -5.07 8.90
CA ASN A 86 -5.66 -4.60 9.25
C ASN A 86 -5.96 -3.14 8.84
N VAL A 87 -5.55 -2.74 7.64
CA VAL A 87 -5.83 -1.40 7.08
C VAL A 87 -7.00 -1.49 6.10
N THR A 88 -7.97 -0.58 6.25
CA THR A 88 -9.09 -0.46 5.29
C THR A 88 -8.87 0.72 4.35
N ILE A 89 -8.94 0.49 3.04
CA ILE A 89 -8.93 1.51 1.99
C ILE A 89 -10.31 1.48 1.32
N THR A 90 -11.13 2.52 1.51
CA THR A 90 -12.52 2.50 1.04
C THR A 90 -13.04 3.82 0.50
N GLY A 91 -13.86 3.77 -0.57
CA GLY A 91 -14.52 4.97 -1.10
C GLY A 91 -13.55 6.03 -1.62
N ASN A 92 -12.34 5.63 -2.02
CA ASN A 92 -11.36 6.54 -2.61
C ASN A 92 -11.42 6.52 -4.13
N THR A 93 -10.95 7.59 -4.74
CA THR A 93 -10.77 7.73 -6.19
C THR A 93 -9.28 7.81 -6.50
N PHE A 94 -8.79 6.88 -7.32
CA PHE A 94 -7.45 6.86 -7.87
C PHE A 94 -7.56 7.19 -9.36
N LYS A 95 -7.10 8.36 -9.78
CA LYS A 95 -7.28 8.82 -11.16
C LYS A 95 -6.03 9.44 -11.77
N ASN A 96 -5.80 9.19 -13.05
CA ASN A 96 -4.71 9.83 -13.80
C ASN A 96 -3.35 9.66 -13.10
N LEU A 97 -3.04 8.42 -12.71
CA LEU A 97 -1.71 8.06 -12.20
C LEU A 97 -0.88 7.58 -13.37
N SER A 98 0.31 8.14 -13.52
CA SER A 98 1.16 7.85 -14.66
C SER A 98 2.61 8.20 -14.39
N GLY A 99 3.51 7.33 -14.86
CA GLY A 99 4.95 7.59 -14.87
C GLY A 99 5.76 6.34 -15.15
N ALA A 100 7.04 6.51 -15.45
CA ALA A 100 7.91 5.42 -15.90
C ALA A 100 8.05 4.32 -14.84
N ASN A 101 7.97 4.67 -13.56
CA ASN A 101 8.20 3.78 -12.42
C ASN A 101 6.92 3.44 -11.65
N GLY A 102 5.75 3.78 -12.21
CA GLY A 102 4.45 3.46 -11.62
C GLY A 102 4.24 1.96 -11.40
N TYR A 103 3.89 1.57 -10.19
CA TYR A 103 3.55 0.20 -9.82
C TYR A 103 2.03 0.04 -9.72
N ALA A 104 1.36 0.88 -8.92
CA ALA A 104 -0.07 0.75 -8.67
C ALA A 104 -0.74 1.99 -8.06
N GLY A 105 -2.07 2.03 -8.14
CA GLY A 105 -2.89 2.88 -7.27
C GLY A 105 -2.75 2.49 -5.79
N VAL A 106 -2.80 1.19 -5.48
CA VAL A 106 -2.50 0.68 -4.13
C VAL A 106 -1.45 -0.42 -4.24
N HIS A 107 -0.26 -0.15 -3.69
CA HIS A 107 0.84 -1.10 -3.62
C HIS A 107 1.02 -1.56 -2.17
N VAL A 108 0.91 -2.86 -1.94
CA VAL A 108 1.00 -3.49 -0.62
C VAL A 108 2.18 -4.45 -0.60
N LYS A 109 3.04 -4.37 0.42
CA LYS A 109 4.17 -5.28 0.59
C LYS A 109 4.26 -5.80 2.03
N ASN A 110 4.56 -7.08 2.21
CA ASN A 110 4.81 -7.70 3.52
C ASN A 110 3.72 -7.35 4.54
N SER A 111 2.46 -7.56 4.18
CA SER A 111 1.31 -7.05 4.96
C SER A 111 0.20 -8.09 5.03
N SER A 112 -0.75 -7.90 5.94
CA SER A 112 -1.87 -8.84 6.11
C SER A 112 -3.20 -8.16 6.42
N GLY A 113 -4.31 -8.84 6.17
CA GLY A 113 -5.64 -8.32 6.56
C GLY A 113 -6.00 -6.98 5.92
N ILE A 114 -5.50 -6.68 4.72
CA ILE A 114 -5.79 -5.42 4.04
C ILE A 114 -7.15 -5.50 3.35
N VAL A 115 -8.00 -4.50 3.57
CA VAL A 115 -9.35 -4.43 2.99
C VAL A 115 -9.42 -3.28 2.00
N ILE A 116 -9.42 -3.57 0.70
CA ILE A 116 -9.55 -2.58 -0.37
C ILE A 116 -10.94 -2.72 -0.96
N LYS A 117 -11.87 -1.83 -0.58
CA LYS A 117 -13.27 -1.97 -0.96
C LYS A 117 -13.93 -0.70 -1.49
N LYS A 118 -14.84 -0.83 -2.46
CA LYS A 118 -15.66 0.29 -2.95
C LYS A 118 -14.83 1.50 -3.41
N ASN A 119 -13.64 1.29 -3.99
CA ASN A 119 -12.82 2.34 -4.57
C ASN A 119 -13.00 2.40 -6.10
N THR A 120 -12.69 3.55 -6.69
CA THR A 120 -12.66 3.74 -8.14
C THR A 120 -11.22 3.98 -8.59
N PHE A 121 -10.74 3.17 -9.52
CA PHE A 121 -9.44 3.28 -10.17
C PHE A 121 -9.66 3.58 -11.66
N SER A 122 -9.18 4.72 -12.15
CA SER A 122 -9.43 5.17 -13.52
C SER A 122 -8.21 5.82 -14.16
N ASN A 123 -7.87 5.44 -15.40
CA ASN A 123 -6.74 6.03 -16.14
C ASN A 123 -5.39 5.89 -15.41
N LEU A 124 -5.03 4.65 -15.08
CA LEU A 124 -3.73 4.31 -14.47
C LEU A 124 -2.82 3.76 -15.57
N ARG A 125 -1.77 4.50 -15.95
CA ARG A 125 -1.05 4.26 -17.22
C ARG A 125 0.46 4.37 -17.10
N ASN A 126 1.16 3.37 -17.62
CA ASN A 126 2.58 3.45 -17.97
C ASN A 126 2.96 2.40 -19.03
N LYS A 127 4.23 2.40 -19.46
CA LYS A 127 4.80 1.41 -20.39
C LYS A 127 4.92 -0.01 -19.79
N GLY A 128 4.90 -0.10 -18.46
CA GLY A 128 5.34 -1.25 -17.66
C GLY A 128 4.26 -1.98 -16.84
N HIS A 129 2.98 -1.81 -17.18
CA HIS A 129 1.82 -2.46 -16.53
C HIS A 129 1.41 -1.87 -15.17
N MET A 130 1.12 -0.57 -15.09
CA MET A 130 0.50 0.07 -13.92
C MET A 130 -0.75 -0.70 -13.48
N HIS A 131 -0.78 -1.16 -12.23
CA HIS A 131 -1.90 -1.94 -11.68
C HIS A 131 -2.90 -1.08 -10.91
N GLY A 132 -4.12 -1.58 -10.73
CA GLY A 132 -5.04 -0.98 -9.75
C GLY A 132 -4.55 -1.26 -8.33
N VAL A 133 -4.46 -2.56 -8.02
CA VAL A 133 -3.95 -3.09 -6.75
C VAL A 133 -2.80 -4.05 -7.02
N TYR A 134 -1.69 -3.89 -6.30
CA TYR A 134 -0.53 -4.77 -6.39
C TYR A 134 -0.11 -5.26 -5.01
N LEU A 135 -0.26 -6.56 -4.78
CA LEU A 135 0.09 -7.24 -3.53
C LEU A 135 1.39 -8.03 -3.69
N VAL A 136 2.34 -7.82 -2.79
CA VAL A 136 3.63 -8.54 -2.72
C VAL A 136 3.78 -9.11 -1.32
N LYS A 137 4.05 -10.41 -1.17
CA LYS A 137 4.13 -11.07 0.16
C LYS A 137 2.96 -10.69 1.08
N THR A 138 1.74 -10.74 0.55
CA THR A 138 0.54 -10.28 1.26
C THR A 138 -0.42 -11.43 1.50
N THR A 139 -0.97 -11.50 2.72
CA THR A 139 -1.83 -12.61 3.15
C THR A 139 -3.19 -12.15 3.66
N GLY A 140 -4.23 -12.96 3.45
CA GLY A 140 -5.52 -12.78 4.13
C GLY A 140 -6.22 -11.46 3.80
N SER A 141 -5.97 -10.88 2.63
CA SER A 141 -6.48 -9.57 2.24
C SER A 141 -7.66 -9.68 1.27
N THR A 142 -8.51 -8.67 1.25
CA THR A 142 -9.73 -8.64 0.44
C THR A 142 -9.76 -7.44 -0.48
N ILE A 143 -10.11 -7.66 -1.74
CA ILE A 143 -10.26 -6.65 -2.78
C ILE A 143 -11.68 -6.77 -3.32
N THR A 144 -12.59 -5.92 -2.86
CA THR A 144 -14.02 -6.13 -3.07
C THR A 144 -14.82 -4.92 -3.53
N GLY A 145 -15.67 -5.09 -4.54
CA GLY A 145 -16.60 -4.02 -4.95
C GLY A 145 -15.92 -2.79 -5.55
N ASN A 146 -14.68 -2.92 -6.05
CA ASN A 146 -13.95 -1.82 -6.68
C ASN A 146 -14.30 -1.73 -8.17
N LYS A 147 -14.18 -0.53 -8.72
CA LYS A 147 -14.30 -0.27 -10.16
C LYS A 147 -12.93 0.04 -10.73
N PHE A 148 -12.54 -0.67 -11.80
CA PHE A 148 -11.29 -0.48 -12.52
C PHE A 148 -11.59 -0.10 -13.96
N SER A 149 -11.09 1.05 -14.43
CA SER A 149 -11.29 1.51 -15.80
C SER A 149 -10.01 2.07 -16.43
N SER A 150 -9.73 1.71 -17.68
CA SER A 150 -8.60 2.25 -18.44
C SER A 150 -7.25 2.11 -17.72
N ILE A 151 -6.95 0.89 -17.25
CA ILE A 151 -5.70 0.55 -16.53
C ILE A 151 -4.77 -0.26 -17.44
N THR A 152 -3.54 0.20 -17.67
CA THR A 152 -2.62 -0.48 -18.61
C THR A 152 -2.20 -1.85 -18.11
N GLY A 153 -1.92 -1.99 -16.81
CA GLY A 153 -1.68 -3.28 -16.16
C GLY A 153 -2.95 -3.99 -15.71
N ASP A 154 -2.75 -5.15 -15.12
CA ASP A 154 -3.84 -5.98 -14.58
C ASP A 154 -4.52 -5.28 -13.39
N PRO A 155 -5.86 -5.25 -13.30
CA PRO A 155 -6.60 -4.64 -12.21
C PRO A 155 -6.09 -5.05 -10.82
N VAL A 156 -5.86 -6.35 -10.61
CA VAL A 156 -5.26 -6.89 -9.39
C VAL A 156 -4.08 -7.79 -9.74
N ARG A 157 -2.91 -7.46 -9.18
CA ARG A 157 -1.69 -8.24 -9.32
C ARG A 157 -1.25 -8.80 -7.97
N LEU A 158 -0.94 -10.09 -7.94
CA LEU A 158 -0.32 -10.80 -6.82
C LEU A 158 1.14 -11.13 -7.16
N ARG A 159 2.00 -11.12 -6.15
CA ARG A 159 3.41 -11.49 -6.29
C ARG A 159 4.00 -12.09 -5.03
N ASP A 160 5.03 -12.90 -5.23
CA ASP A 160 5.97 -13.37 -4.21
C ASP A 160 5.27 -13.94 -2.98
N GLY A 161 4.79 -15.18 -3.07
CA GLY A 161 4.23 -15.90 -1.93
C GLY A 161 2.91 -15.36 -1.37
N SER A 162 2.29 -14.37 -2.04
CA SER A 162 0.98 -13.82 -1.64
C SER A 162 -0.08 -14.92 -1.62
N ARG A 163 -0.83 -15.03 -0.50
CA ARG A 163 -1.69 -16.18 -0.24
C ARG A 163 -2.99 -15.84 0.48
N ASN A 164 -4.00 -16.69 0.33
CA ASN A 164 -5.29 -16.57 1.02
C ASN A 164 -5.98 -15.20 0.81
N ASN A 165 -5.75 -14.56 -0.34
CA ASN A 165 -6.41 -13.30 -0.68
C ASN A 165 -7.70 -13.55 -1.48
N THR A 166 -8.69 -12.68 -1.30
CA THR A 166 -9.96 -12.77 -2.02
C THR A 166 -10.19 -11.55 -2.90
N VAL A 167 -10.42 -11.78 -4.20
CA VAL A 167 -10.81 -10.75 -5.17
C VAL A 167 -12.24 -10.99 -5.62
N SER A 168 -13.17 -10.13 -5.20
CA SER A 168 -14.59 -10.40 -5.42
C SER A 168 -15.48 -9.19 -5.69
N GLY A 169 -16.50 -9.34 -6.53
CA GLY A 169 -17.50 -8.29 -6.74
C GLY A 169 -16.95 -7.04 -7.43
N ASN A 170 -15.76 -7.11 -8.03
CA ASN A 170 -15.16 -5.97 -8.72
C ASN A 170 -15.65 -5.89 -10.17
N THR A 171 -15.63 -4.68 -10.72
CA THR A 171 -15.91 -4.44 -12.14
C THR A 171 -14.65 -3.92 -12.83
N SER A 172 -14.28 -4.51 -13.96
CA SER A 172 -13.14 -4.06 -14.77
C SER A 172 -13.54 -3.79 -16.21
N THR A 173 -13.23 -2.59 -16.72
CA THR A 173 -13.51 -2.20 -18.11
C THR A 173 -12.24 -1.65 -18.74
N LYS A 174 -11.90 -2.07 -19.96
CA LYS A 174 -10.70 -1.60 -20.68
C LYS A 174 -9.46 -1.62 -19.78
N SER A 175 -9.26 -2.72 -19.06
CA SER A 175 -8.24 -2.82 -18.01
C SER A 175 -7.57 -4.17 -18.05
N GLY A 176 -6.24 -4.18 -17.92
CA GLY A 176 -5.44 -5.40 -17.97
C GLY A 176 -4.58 -5.52 -19.22
N THR A 177 -3.45 -6.19 -19.07
CA THR A 177 -2.62 -6.65 -20.19
C THR A 177 -2.64 -8.17 -20.31
N TYR A 178 -2.58 -8.88 -19.19
CA TYR A 178 -2.46 -10.33 -19.17
C TYR A 178 -3.74 -11.00 -18.67
N ALA A 179 -4.33 -10.45 -17.60
CA ALA A 179 -5.55 -10.97 -17.00
C ALA A 179 -6.25 -9.88 -16.18
N ILE A 180 -7.44 -10.19 -15.67
CA ILE A 180 -8.12 -9.35 -14.68
C ILE A 180 -7.45 -9.49 -13.31
N VAL A 181 -7.14 -10.73 -12.94
CA VAL A 181 -6.33 -11.06 -11.76
C VAL A 181 -5.14 -11.89 -12.22
N SER A 182 -3.93 -11.47 -11.88
CA SER A 182 -2.74 -12.25 -12.21
C SER A 182 -1.80 -12.44 -11.04
N GLU A 183 -1.04 -13.52 -11.07
CA GLU A 183 0.02 -13.81 -10.11
C GLU A 183 1.33 -14.08 -10.84
N TRP A 184 2.41 -13.44 -10.40
CA TRP A 184 3.75 -13.71 -10.91
C TRP A 184 4.82 -13.67 -9.82
N ARG A 185 6.00 -14.20 -10.15
CA ARG A 185 7.17 -14.17 -9.29
C ARG A 185 8.44 -14.06 -10.13
N ASP A 186 9.49 -13.59 -9.49
CA ASP A 186 10.85 -13.58 -9.99
C ASP A 186 11.74 -14.52 -9.15
N PRO A 187 11.91 -15.79 -9.57
CA PRO A 187 12.71 -16.75 -8.81
C PRO A 187 14.17 -16.35 -8.64
N LYS A 188 14.71 -15.49 -9.54
CA LYS A 188 16.09 -14.98 -9.41
C LYS A 188 16.24 -14.08 -8.17
N LYS A 189 15.14 -13.52 -7.67
CA LYS A 189 15.07 -12.74 -6.43
C LYS A 189 14.63 -13.58 -5.23
N GLY A 190 14.59 -14.91 -5.36
CA GLY A 190 14.10 -15.81 -4.31
C GLY A 190 12.57 -15.77 -4.13
N GLU A 191 11.82 -15.24 -5.09
CA GLU A 191 10.37 -15.11 -4.95
C GLU A 191 9.66 -16.45 -5.16
N THR A 192 8.62 -16.68 -4.36
CA THR A 192 7.92 -17.97 -4.30
C THR A 192 6.52 -17.92 -4.92
N CYS A 193 5.97 -19.10 -5.21
CA CYS A 193 4.58 -19.25 -5.62
C CYS A 193 3.62 -18.84 -4.49
N GLY A 194 2.51 -18.19 -4.85
CA GLY A 194 1.42 -17.93 -3.92
C GLY A 194 0.62 -19.19 -3.57
N GLY A 195 -0.57 -19.02 -3.00
CA GLY A 195 -1.47 -20.13 -2.75
C GLY A 195 -2.79 -19.72 -2.09
N GLY A 196 -3.85 -20.49 -2.34
CA GLY A 196 -5.15 -20.26 -1.67
C GLY A 196 -5.85 -18.96 -2.04
N ASN A 197 -5.40 -18.25 -3.09
CA ASN A 197 -6.07 -17.03 -3.53
C ASN A 197 -7.34 -17.37 -4.32
N VAL A 198 -8.38 -16.56 -4.14
CA VAL A 198 -9.72 -16.81 -4.69
C VAL A 198 -10.22 -15.62 -5.50
N VAL A 199 -10.83 -15.90 -6.65
CA VAL A 199 -11.50 -14.92 -7.51
C VAL A 199 -12.95 -15.34 -7.74
N LYS A 200 -13.92 -14.51 -7.37
CA LYS A 200 -15.35 -14.82 -7.50
C LYS A 200 -16.23 -13.60 -7.72
N ASN A 201 -17.35 -13.73 -8.42
CA ASN A 201 -18.37 -12.69 -8.56
C ASN A 201 -17.89 -11.37 -9.21
N ASN A 202 -16.83 -11.39 -10.02
CA ASN A 202 -16.33 -10.18 -10.70
C ASN A 202 -16.99 -10.02 -12.08
N LYS A 203 -17.20 -8.77 -12.50
CA LYS A 203 -17.63 -8.42 -13.85
C LYS A 203 -16.44 -7.87 -14.62
N TYR A 204 -16.21 -8.29 -15.86
CA TYR A 204 -15.07 -7.78 -16.62
C TYR A 204 -15.31 -7.71 -18.12
N GLY A 205 -14.81 -6.65 -18.74
CA GLY A 205 -14.80 -6.44 -20.18
C GLY A 205 -13.42 -6.73 -20.79
N PRO A 206 -13.12 -6.18 -21.98
CA PRO A 206 -11.82 -6.34 -22.62
C PRO A 206 -10.69 -5.68 -21.82
N GLY A 207 -9.47 -6.14 -22.11
CA GLY A 207 -8.23 -5.55 -21.64
C GLY A 207 -8.03 -4.11 -22.14
N TYR A 208 -6.96 -3.48 -21.67
CA TYR A 208 -6.66 -2.08 -21.99
C TYR A 208 -6.58 -1.81 -23.51
N TYR A 209 -5.96 -2.74 -24.24
CA TYR A 209 -5.78 -2.68 -25.68
C TYR A 209 -6.96 -3.28 -26.47
N GLY A 210 -8.14 -3.41 -25.86
CA GLY A 210 -9.34 -3.97 -26.50
C GLY A 210 -9.35 -5.50 -26.65
N LYS A 211 -8.24 -6.18 -26.35
CA LYS A 211 -8.15 -7.64 -26.44
C LYS A 211 -8.96 -8.33 -25.34
N SER A 212 -9.58 -9.45 -25.69
CA SER A 212 -10.15 -10.38 -24.72
C SER A 212 -9.05 -10.93 -23.79
N LEU A 213 -9.25 -10.82 -22.47
CA LEU A 213 -8.30 -11.36 -21.49
C LEU A 213 -8.92 -12.53 -20.71
N PRO A 214 -8.10 -13.49 -20.24
CA PRO A 214 -8.55 -14.44 -19.23
C PRO A 214 -8.87 -13.73 -17.91
N LEU A 215 -9.79 -14.31 -17.13
CA LEU A 215 -10.09 -13.83 -15.78
C LEU A 215 -8.86 -13.95 -14.87
N ILE A 216 -8.18 -15.10 -14.93
CA ILE A 216 -7.03 -15.44 -14.09
C ILE A 216 -5.85 -15.88 -14.96
N LEU A 217 -4.66 -15.40 -14.63
CA LEU A 217 -3.39 -16.05 -14.98
C LEU A 217 -2.50 -16.18 -13.75
N TRP A 218 -2.05 -17.39 -13.44
CA TRP A 218 -1.29 -17.66 -12.22
C TRP A 218 0.05 -18.35 -12.52
N GLY A 219 0.92 -18.37 -11.51
CA GLY A 219 2.23 -19.00 -11.60
C GLY A 219 3.17 -18.34 -12.61
N GLY A 220 3.02 -17.03 -12.82
CA GLY A 220 3.93 -16.22 -13.62
C GLY A 220 5.38 -16.39 -13.17
N LYS A 221 6.32 -16.59 -14.09
CA LYS A 221 7.78 -16.66 -13.85
C LYS A 221 8.50 -15.75 -14.84
N GLY A 222 9.33 -14.84 -14.33
CA GLY A 222 10.11 -13.89 -15.14
C GLY A 222 9.50 -12.49 -15.13
N SER A 223 10.24 -11.49 -15.62
CA SER A 223 9.89 -10.06 -15.50
C SER A 223 9.81 -9.30 -16.82
N GLY A 224 10.21 -9.94 -17.93
CA GLY A 224 10.31 -9.33 -19.26
C GLY A 224 9.15 -9.67 -20.19
N LYS A 225 8.96 -8.85 -21.23
CA LYS A 225 8.03 -9.14 -22.33
C LYS A 225 8.63 -10.11 -23.37
N SER A 226 9.95 -10.12 -23.50
CA SER A 226 10.73 -10.89 -24.47
C SER A 226 12.07 -11.31 -23.86
N GLY A 227 12.82 -12.13 -24.60
CA GLY A 227 14.15 -12.58 -24.19
C GLY A 227 14.14 -13.64 -23.08
N PRO A 228 15.31 -13.96 -22.51
CA PRO A 228 15.48 -15.06 -21.55
C PRO A 228 14.74 -14.86 -20.22
N ASN A 229 14.29 -13.64 -19.92
CA ASN A 229 13.49 -13.31 -18.74
C ASN A 229 12.00 -13.15 -19.05
N LYS A 230 11.53 -13.61 -20.23
CA LYS A 230 10.13 -13.51 -20.64
C LYS A 230 9.19 -14.11 -19.59
N LEU A 231 8.14 -13.36 -19.26
CA LEU A 231 7.09 -13.82 -18.36
C LEU A 231 6.34 -15.02 -18.96
N THR A 232 6.44 -16.16 -18.30
CA THR A 232 5.73 -17.40 -18.63
C THR A 232 4.76 -17.76 -17.52
N TRP A 233 3.71 -18.54 -17.80
CA TRP A 233 2.61 -18.80 -16.87
C TRP A 233 2.53 -20.28 -16.47
N LYS A 234 1.74 -20.58 -15.43
CA LYS A 234 1.52 -21.95 -14.91
C LYS A 234 2.80 -22.66 -14.45
N ASN A 235 3.81 -21.91 -14.00
CA ASN A 235 5.08 -22.47 -13.52
C ASN A 235 5.05 -22.88 -12.03
N CYS A 236 3.88 -22.89 -11.39
CA CYS A 236 3.74 -23.34 -10.00
C CYS A 236 3.17 -24.76 -9.98
N LYS A 237 3.59 -25.58 -9.02
CA LYS A 237 3.18 -27.00 -8.91
C LYS A 237 1.65 -27.19 -8.87
N LYS A 238 0.94 -26.21 -8.32
CA LYS A 238 -0.53 -26.19 -8.24
C LYS A 238 -1.05 -24.80 -8.55
N ALA A 239 -2.34 -24.71 -8.90
CA ALA A 239 -3.02 -23.43 -9.08
C ALA A 239 -2.94 -22.60 -7.79
N THR A 240 -2.37 -21.40 -7.91
CA THR A 240 -2.18 -20.49 -6.78
C THR A 240 -3.30 -19.46 -6.67
N VAL A 241 -4.09 -19.30 -7.74
CA VAL A 241 -5.29 -18.49 -7.83
C VAL A 241 -6.42 -19.35 -8.43
N VAL A 242 -7.55 -19.44 -7.74
CA VAL A 242 -8.67 -20.30 -8.11
C VAL A 242 -9.92 -19.46 -8.41
N ASN A 243 -10.58 -19.77 -9.52
CA ASN A 243 -11.91 -19.25 -9.84
C ASN A 243 -12.95 -19.99 -8.98
N LYS A 244 -13.72 -19.26 -8.16
CA LYS A 244 -14.81 -19.82 -7.33
C LYS A 244 -16.21 -19.47 -7.85
N GLY A 245 -16.34 -19.11 -9.12
CA GLY A 245 -17.63 -18.93 -9.79
C GLY A 245 -18.19 -17.50 -9.71
N GLY A 246 -19.33 -17.31 -10.38
CA GLY A 246 -20.08 -16.04 -10.45
C GLY A 246 -19.40 -14.91 -11.23
N ASN A 247 -18.23 -15.16 -11.82
CA ASN A 247 -17.55 -14.16 -12.65
C ASN A 247 -18.22 -14.06 -14.03
N LYS A 248 -18.55 -12.85 -14.48
CA LYS A 248 -19.24 -12.61 -15.75
C LYS A 248 -18.42 -11.70 -16.65
N ARG A 249 -18.19 -12.12 -17.89
CA ARG A 249 -17.67 -11.25 -18.95
C ARG A 249 -18.83 -10.44 -19.54
N PHE A 250 -18.60 -9.18 -19.88
CA PHE A 250 -19.55 -8.32 -20.60
C PHE A 250 -18.86 -7.59 -21.75
#